data_AF-A0A2N0B6D2-F1
#
_entry.id   AF-A0A2N0B6D2-F1
#
_cell.length_a   1.000
_cell.length_b   1.000
_cell.length_c   1.000
_cell.angle_alpha   90.00
_cell.angle_beta   90.00
_cell.angle_gamma   90.00
#
_symmetry.space_group_name_H-M   'P 1'
#
loop_
_entity.id
_entity.type
_entity.pdbx_description
1 polymer ?
#
loop_
_entity_poly.entity_id
_entity_poly.type
_entity_poly.pdbx_seq_one_letter_code
_entity_poly.pdbx_strand_id
1 'polypeptide(L)'
;MEFSTFIRRIYKDRDYLTRNRALHLFVFNVAAVLLGISSNFFLWIFTGQYVRIGFSIMAFASAVSLFFLLRKNYEIALNTVLTATIISVSFGWFWGIPNIGSDVGNKNFVLVIFIMIFLYFTDVKRTILITIYCLILIFTDEFLKFGNDRKRPVLPSFKF
;
A
#
# COMPACT_ATOMS: atom_id res chain seq x y z
N MET A 1 8.77 -11.21 -22.50
CA MET A 1 8.86 -12.62 -22.03
C MET A 1 10.23 -12.98 -21.41
N GLU A 2 11.20 -12.07 -21.30
CA GLU A 2 12.55 -12.41 -20.79
C GLU A 2 12.72 -12.32 -19.27
N PHE A 3 12.02 -11.40 -18.60
CA PHE A 3 12.16 -11.17 -17.15
C PHE A 3 11.75 -12.37 -16.29
N SER A 4 10.70 -13.10 -16.69
CA SER A 4 10.28 -14.33 -16.00
C SER A 4 11.37 -15.39 -16.03
N THR A 5 12.08 -15.52 -17.16
CA THR A 5 13.15 -16.49 -17.35
C THR A 5 14.39 -16.10 -16.56
N PHE A 6 14.68 -14.80 -16.46
CA PHE A 6 15.79 -14.25 -15.68
C PHE A 6 15.61 -14.51 -14.17
N ILE A 7 14.46 -14.17 -13.60
CA ILE A 7 14.16 -14.43 -12.17
C ILE A 7 14.11 -15.94 -11.89
N ARG A 8 13.56 -16.74 -12.80
CA ARG A 8 13.52 -18.22 -12.67
C ARG A 8 14.91 -18.84 -12.71
N ARG A 9 15.86 -18.22 -13.41
CA ARG A 9 17.28 -18.62 -13.44
C ARG A 9 18.02 -18.21 -12.16
N ILE A 10 17.76 -17.02 -11.63
CA ILE A 10 18.33 -16.55 -10.36
C ILE A 10 17.89 -17.45 -9.19
N TYR A 11 16.62 -17.84 -9.16
CA TYR A 11 16.04 -18.69 -8.12
C TYR A 11 15.94 -20.16 -8.51
N LYS A 12 16.81 -20.64 -9.43
CA LYS A 12 16.81 -22.05 -9.88
C LYS A 12 17.09 -23.02 -8.73
N ASP A 13 17.86 -22.59 -7.74
CA ASP A 13 18.35 -23.41 -6.62
C ASP A 13 17.38 -23.44 -5.42
N ARG A 14 16.24 -22.73 -5.50
CA ARG A 14 15.25 -22.62 -4.43
C ARG A 14 13.99 -23.38 -4.80
N ASP A 15 13.23 -23.79 -3.78
CA ASP A 15 11.96 -24.51 -3.95
C ASP A 15 11.03 -23.85 -4.97
N TYR A 16 10.28 -24.70 -5.68
CA TYR A 16 9.33 -24.29 -6.70
C TYR A 16 8.36 -23.21 -6.21
N LEU A 17 7.87 -23.34 -4.97
CA LEU A 17 6.98 -22.38 -4.31
C LEU A 17 7.64 -21.01 -4.12
N THR A 18 8.87 -20.98 -3.60
CA THR A 18 9.64 -19.74 -3.39
C THR A 18 9.94 -19.03 -4.70
N ARG A 19 10.25 -19.80 -5.75
CA ARG A 19 10.53 -19.28 -7.09
C ARG A 19 9.30 -18.61 -7.72
N ASN A 20 8.12 -19.21 -7.56
CA ASN A 20 6.89 -18.60 -8.10
C ASN A 20 6.52 -17.35 -7.30
N ARG A 21 6.60 -17.38 -5.97
CA ARG A 21 6.36 -16.19 -5.13
C ARG A 21 7.34 -15.05 -5.43
N ALA A 22 8.61 -15.34 -5.72
CA ALA A 22 9.59 -14.34 -6.13
C ALA A 22 9.23 -13.67 -7.46
N LEU A 23 8.69 -14.42 -8.43
CA LEU A 23 8.18 -13.85 -9.68
C LEU A 23 7.00 -12.91 -9.43
N HIS A 24 6.03 -13.33 -8.62
CA HIS A 24 4.90 -12.49 -8.28
C HIS A 24 5.32 -11.23 -7.51
N LEU A 25 6.27 -11.34 -6.59
CA LEU A 25 6.83 -10.20 -5.85
C LEU A 25 7.57 -9.23 -6.79
N PHE A 26 8.30 -9.75 -7.77
CA PHE A 26 8.95 -8.93 -8.79
C PHE A 26 7.92 -8.15 -9.63
N VAL A 27 6.90 -8.83 -10.15
CA VAL A 27 5.83 -8.19 -10.93
C VAL A 27 5.10 -7.14 -10.11
N PHE A 28 4.79 -7.46 -8.84
CA PHE A 28 4.16 -6.55 -7.90
C PHE A 28 5.01 -5.30 -7.67
N ASN A 29 6.32 -5.45 -7.41
CA ASN A 29 7.22 -4.32 -7.18
C ASN A 29 7.32 -3.41 -8.42
N VAL A 30 7.43 -3.99 -9.62
CA VAL A 30 7.45 -3.21 -10.86
C VAL A 30 6.14 -2.43 -11.04
N ALA A 31 5.00 -3.10 -10.83
CA ALA A 31 3.69 -2.45 -10.91
C ALA A 31 3.54 -1.34 -9.86
N ALA A 32 4.02 -1.55 -8.64
CA ALA A 32 3.95 -0.57 -7.55
C ALA A 32 4.82 0.66 -7.83
N VAL A 33 6.02 0.49 -8.39
CA VAL A 33 6.87 1.60 -8.85
C VAL A 33 6.17 2.38 -9.95
N LEU A 34 5.63 1.70 -10.97
CA LEU A 34 4.91 2.34 -12.06
C LEU A 34 3.69 3.11 -11.56
N LEU A 35 2.86 2.49 -10.72
CA LEU A 35 1.70 3.13 -10.10
C LEU A 35 2.09 4.35 -9.26
N GLY A 36 3.17 4.26 -8.48
CA GLY A 36 3.68 5.39 -7.70
C GLY A 36 4.14 6.55 -8.56
N ILE A 37 4.89 6.28 -9.63
CA ILE A 37 5.34 7.28 -10.61
C ILE A 37 4.13 7.91 -11.31
N SER A 38 3.22 7.10 -11.85
CA SER A 38 2.01 7.58 -12.55
C SER A 38 1.11 8.41 -11.63
N SER A 39 0.92 7.99 -10.38
CA SER A 39 0.11 8.71 -9.40
C SER A 39 0.71 10.09 -9.06
N ASN A 40 2.02 10.15 -8.80
CA ASN A 40 2.71 11.41 -8.54
C ASN A 40 2.75 12.33 -9.77
N PHE A 41 2.96 11.76 -10.96
CA PHE A 41 2.93 12.52 -12.22
C PHE A 41 1.55 13.11 -12.51
N PHE A 42 0.48 12.34 -12.26
CA PHE A 42 -0.90 12.82 -12.39
C PHE A 42 -1.18 13.98 -11.44
N LEU A 43 -0.81 13.86 -10.16
CA LEU A 43 -1.01 14.94 -9.18
C LEU A 43 -0.23 16.20 -9.54
N TRP A 44 0.98 16.04 -10.06
CA TRP A 44 1.81 17.15 -10.50
C TRP A 44 1.16 17.93 -11.66
N ILE A 45 0.62 17.22 -12.67
CA ILE A 45 -0.05 17.85 -13.82
C ILE A 45 -1.36 18.54 -13.43
N PHE A 46 -2.21 17.89 -12.63
CA PHE A 46 -3.59 18.37 -12.42
C PHE A 46 -3.77 19.30 -11.22
N THR A 47 -2.86 19.25 -10.24
CA THR A 47 -3.06 19.92 -8.95
C THR A 47 -1.88 20.78 -8.51
N GLY A 48 -0.73 20.69 -9.19
CA GLY A 48 0.50 21.39 -8.78
C GLY A 48 1.04 20.95 -7.41
N GLN A 49 0.49 19.89 -6.81
CA GLN A 49 0.98 19.30 -5.57
C GLN A 49 1.99 18.20 -5.89
N TYR A 50 3.09 18.18 -5.14
CA TYR A 50 4.29 17.45 -5.54
C TYR A 50 4.24 15.95 -5.23
N VAL A 51 3.61 15.52 -4.14
CA VAL A 51 3.84 14.16 -3.64
C VAL A 51 2.65 13.60 -2.83
N ARG A 52 2.13 12.43 -3.24
CA ARG A 52 1.28 11.62 -2.35
C ARG A 52 2.18 10.71 -1.52
N ILE A 53 2.42 11.10 -0.27
CA ILE A 53 3.44 10.51 0.62
C ILE A 53 3.37 8.97 0.67
N GLY A 54 2.16 8.38 0.80
CA GLY A 54 2.00 6.93 0.81
C GLY A 54 2.48 6.25 -0.49
N PHE A 55 2.08 6.75 -1.65
CA PHE A 55 2.50 6.19 -2.94
C PHE A 55 4.01 6.34 -3.17
N SER A 56 4.61 7.43 -2.71
CA SER A 56 6.06 7.65 -2.82
C SER A 56 6.87 6.72 -1.92
N ILE A 57 6.43 6.52 -0.68
CA ILE A 57 7.06 5.55 0.24
C ILE A 57 6.97 4.15 -0.38
N MET A 58 5.82 3.79 -0.93
CA MET A 58 5.61 2.49 -1.56
C MET A 58 6.48 2.30 -2.81
N ALA A 59 6.61 3.32 -3.66
CA ALA A 59 7.46 3.27 -4.85
C ALA A 59 8.93 3.11 -4.48
N PHE A 60 9.41 3.90 -3.50
CA PHE A 60 10.79 3.81 -3.03
C PHE A 60 11.11 2.43 -2.44
N ALA A 61 10.24 1.93 -1.56
CA ALA A 61 10.41 0.61 -0.97
C ALA A 61 10.32 -0.53 -1.98
N SER A 62 9.46 -0.40 -2.99
CA SER A 62 9.36 -1.37 -4.09
C SER A 62 10.63 -1.41 -4.92
N ALA A 63 11.26 -0.25 -5.18
CA ALA A 63 12.57 -0.18 -5.85
C ALA A 63 13.68 -0.85 -5.02
N VAL A 64 13.73 -0.56 -3.70
CA VAL A 64 14.69 -1.20 -2.77
C VAL A 64 14.46 -2.72 -2.70
N SER A 65 13.21 -3.16 -2.63
CA SER A 65 12.88 -4.59 -2.64
C SER A 65 13.29 -5.28 -3.93
N LEU A 66 13.09 -4.62 -5.08
CA LEU A 66 13.50 -5.13 -6.38
C LEU A 66 15.03 -5.32 -6.44
N PHE A 67 15.79 -4.38 -5.86
CA PHE A 67 17.25 -4.51 -5.71
C PHE A 67 17.65 -5.72 -4.84
N PHE A 68 16.98 -5.94 -3.70
CA PHE A 68 17.23 -7.11 -2.85
C PHE A 68 16.83 -8.44 -3.49
N LEU A 69 15.76 -8.44 -4.29
CA LEU A 69 15.29 -9.61 -5.03
C LEU A 69 16.28 -10.02 -6.11
N LEU A 70 16.94 -9.06 -6.75
CA LEU A 70 18.05 -9.31 -7.69
C LEU A 70 19.29 -9.89 -6.99
N ARG A 71 19.50 -9.60 -5.69
CA ARG A 71 20.58 -10.16 -4.86
C ARG A 71 20.28 -11.55 -4.27
N LYS A 72 19.28 -12.28 -4.78
CA LYS A 72 18.80 -13.59 -4.27
C LYS A 72 18.20 -13.56 -2.84
N ASN A 73 18.08 -12.40 -2.19
CA ASN A 73 17.58 -12.30 -0.81
C ASN A 73 16.05 -12.09 -0.76
N TYR A 74 15.29 -13.17 -0.99
CA TYR A 74 13.82 -13.12 -1.05
C TYR A 74 13.18 -12.66 0.25
N GLU A 75 13.63 -13.16 1.40
CA GLU A 75 13.03 -12.84 2.71
C GLU A 75 13.17 -11.35 3.05
N ILE A 76 14.34 -10.78 2.78
CA ILE A 76 14.61 -9.36 3.01
C ILE A 76 13.80 -8.50 2.04
N ALA A 77 13.77 -8.87 0.76
CA ALA A 77 12.96 -8.19 -0.25
C ALA A 77 11.48 -8.17 0.13
N LEU A 78 10.95 -9.31 0.56
CA LEU A 78 9.55 -9.43 0.97
C LEU A 78 9.28 -8.59 2.23
N ASN A 79 10.10 -8.74 3.27
CA ASN A 79 9.89 -8.01 4.52
C ASN A 79 9.91 -6.49 4.32
N THR A 80 10.76 -6.00 3.42
CA THR A 80 10.88 -4.57 3.08
C THR A 80 9.60 -4.02 2.44
N VAL A 81 8.98 -4.78 1.53
CA VAL A 81 7.71 -4.37 0.91
C VAL A 81 6.59 -4.37 1.93
N LEU A 82 6.52 -5.42 2.75
CA LEU A 82 5.47 -5.55 3.75
C LEU A 82 5.55 -4.44 4.81
N THR A 83 6.73 -4.12 5.35
CA THR A 83 6.87 -3.02 6.30
C THR A 83 6.54 -1.68 5.66
N ALA A 84 6.97 -1.46 4.41
CA ALA A 84 6.66 -0.24 3.69
C ALA A 84 5.16 -0.09 3.37
N THR A 85 4.45 -1.17 3.06
CA THR A 85 3.00 -1.12 2.86
C THR A 85 2.28 -0.69 4.14
N ILE A 86 2.68 -1.20 5.31
CA ILE A 86 2.10 -0.80 6.61
C ILE A 86 2.32 0.69 6.86
N ILE A 87 3.56 1.16 6.64
CA ILE A 87 3.93 2.56 6.80
C ILE A 87 3.15 3.45 5.82
N SER A 88 3.10 3.07 4.55
CA SER A 88 2.37 3.78 3.49
C SER A 88 0.87 3.90 3.81
N VAL A 89 0.23 2.82 4.26
CA VAL A 89 -1.20 2.84 4.62
C VAL A 89 -1.42 3.73 5.84
N SER A 90 -0.54 3.66 6.85
CA SER A 90 -0.58 4.55 8.03
C SER A 90 -0.52 6.03 7.60
N PHE A 91 0.48 6.40 6.80
CA PHE A 91 0.62 7.78 6.31
C PHE A 91 -0.54 8.19 5.41
N GLY A 92 -1.02 7.30 4.54
CA GLY A 92 -2.18 7.56 3.69
C GLY A 92 -3.47 7.75 4.47
N TRP A 93 -3.59 7.14 5.66
CA TRP A 93 -4.76 7.23 6.53
C TRP A 93 -4.79 8.54 7.32
N PHE A 94 -3.67 8.92 7.94
CA PHE A 94 -3.57 10.13 8.78
C PHE A 94 -3.26 11.42 8.01
N TRP A 95 -2.43 11.35 6.97
CA TRP A 95 -2.00 12.49 6.13
C TRP A 95 -2.63 12.46 4.72
N GLY A 96 -3.75 11.75 4.56
CA GLY A 96 -4.52 11.79 3.31
C GLY A 96 -4.97 13.22 2.98
N ILE A 97 -4.81 13.65 1.73
CA ILE A 97 -5.15 15.01 1.28
C ILE A 97 -6.65 15.26 1.52
N PRO A 98 -7.04 16.18 2.42
CA PRO A 98 -8.42 16.32 2.88
C PRO A 98 -9.37 16.96 1.85
N ASN A 99 -8.85 17.53 0.75
CA ASN A 99 -9.63 18.34 -0.21
C ASN A 99 -9.84 17.71 -1.60
N ILE A 100 -9.36 16.49 -1.84
CA ILE A 100 -9.60 15.76 -3.10
C ILE A 100 -10.43 14.53 -2.75
N GLY A 101 -11.76 14.72 -2.64
CA GLY A 101 -12.77 13.64 -2.65
C GLY A 101 -12.36 12.36 -1.93
N SER A 102 -11.91 12.45 -0.67
CA SER A 102 -11.59 11.26 0.13
C SER A 102 -12.87 10.64 0.69
N ASP A 103 -13.78 10.31 -0.23
CA ASP A 103 -14.95 9.50 0.04
C ASP A 103 -14.49 8.17 0.62
N VAL A 104 -15.24 7.73 1.63
CA VAL A 104 -15.07 6.48 2.39
C VAL A 104 -14.75 5.28 1.48
N GLY A 105 -15.22 5.29 0.23
CA GLY A 105 -14.92 4.30 -0.79
C GLY A 105 -13.42 4.11 -1.08
N ASN A 106 -12.63 5.19 -1.21
CA ASN A 106 -11.22 5.09 -1.57
C ASN A 106 -10.39 4.46 -0.42
N LYS A 107 -10.77 4.77 0.83
CA LYS A 107 -10.18 4.16 2.04
C LYS A 107 -10.45 2.66 2.11
N ASN A 108 -11.67 2.24 1.79
CA ASN A 108 -12.06 0.82 1.78
C ASN A 108 -11.32 0.02 0.69
N PHE A 109 -11.16 0.57 -0.52
CA PHE A 109 -10.39 -0.09 -1.58
C PHE A 109 -8.92 -0.28 -1.19
N VAL A 110 -8.30 0.73 -0.57
CA VAL A 110 -6.92 0.62 -0.09
C VAL A 110 -6.78 -0.48 0.96
N LEU A 111 -7.74 -0.60 1.89
CA LEU A 111 -7.73 -1.66 2.92
C LEU A 111 -7.90 -3.06 2.31
N VAL A 112 -8.81 -3.24 1.34
CA VAL A 112 -9.02 -4.53 0.69
C VAL A 112 -7.77 -4.97 -0.08
N ILE A 113 -7.17 -4.06 -0.85
CA ILE A 113 -5.92 -4.34 -1.58
C ILE A 113 -4.80 -4.69 -0.61
N PHE A 114 -4.69 -3.96 0.49
CA PHE A 114 -3.70 -4.20 1.54
C PHE A 114 -3.85 -5.58 2.17
N ILE A 115 -5.05 -5.98 2.60
CA ILE A 115 -5.32 -7.30 3.17
C ILE A 115 -5.00 -8.40 2.15
N MET A 116 -5.37 -8.21 0.87
CA MET A 116 -5.12 -9.20 -0.18
C MET A 116 -3.62 -9.43 -0.43
N ILE A 117 -2.81 -8.37 -0.40
CA ILE A 117 -1.34 -8.48 -0.53
C ILE A 117 -0.76 -9.32 0.63
N PHE A 118 -1.20 -9.06 1.87
CA PHE A 118 -0.73 -9.82 3.03
C PHE A 118 -1.17 -11.27 2.98
N LEU A 119 -2.43 -11.56 2.63
CA LEU A 119 -2.92 -12.92 2.49
C LEU A 119 -2.13 -13.72 1.43
N TYR A 120 -1.73 -13.06 0.34
CA TYR A 120 -1.01 -13.71 -0.75
C TYR A 120 0.46 -14.00 -0.42
N PHE A 121 1.15 -13.05 0.22
CA PHE A 121 2.59 -13.12 0.40
C PHE A 121 3.05 -13.58 1.79
N THR A 122 2.18 -13.55 2.81
CA THR A 122 2.54 -13.91 4.19
C THR A 122 1.78 -15.12 4.73
N ASP A 123 2.30 -15.67 5.83
CA ASP A 123 1.62 -16.73 6.57
C ASP A 123 0.34 -16.22 7.23
N VAL A 124 -0.56 -17.16 7.53
CA VAL A 124 -1.86 -16.90 8.15
C VAL A 124 -1.73 -16.09 9.44
N LYS A 125 -0.70 -16.37 10.26
CA LYS A 125 -0.44 -15.64 11.52
C LYS A 125 -0.20 -14.14 11.30
N ARG A 126 0.59 -13.78 10.28
CA ARG A 126 0.85 -12.38 9.94
C ARG A 126 -0.40 -11.73 9.35
N THR A 127 -1.10 -12.43 8.47
CA THR A 127 -2.33 -11.92 7.87
C THR A 127 -3.41 -11.61 8.92
N ILE A 128 -3.55 -12.44 9.96
CA ILE A 128 -4.44 -12.18 11.09
C ILE A 128 -4.04 -10.89 11.83
N LEU A 129 -2.75 -10.69 12.12
CA LEU A 129 -2.26 -9.46 12.76
C LEU A 129 -2.57 -8.21 11.92
N ILE A 130 -2.35 -8.27 10.61
CA ILE A 130 -2.68 -7.16 9.70
C ILE A 130 -4.20 -6.90 9.67
N THR A 131 -5.01 -7.95 9.69
CA THR A 131 -6.48 -7.81 9.69
C THR A 131 -6.96 -7.12 10.97
N ILE A 132 -6.41 -7.50 12.12
CA ILE A 132 -6.67 -6.84 13.41
C ILE A 132 -6.21 -5.37 13.36
N TYR A 133 -5.04 -5.11 12.78
CA TYR A 133 -4.53 -3.75 12.58
C TYR A 133 -5.47 -2.89 11.72
N CYS A 134 -6.03 -3.45 10.63
CA CYS A 134 -7.03 -2.77 9.81
C CYS A 134 -8.31 -2.47 10.59
N LEU A 135 -8.76 -3.39 11.43
CA LEU A 135 -9.93 -3.21 12.28
C LEU A 135 -9.71 -2.04 13.26
N ILE A 136 -8.54 -1.97 13.90
CA ILE A 136 -8.16 -0.85 14.79
C ILE A 136 -8.11 0.47 14.02
N LEU A 137 -7.60 0.50 12.78
CA LEU A 137 -7.59 1.71 11.94
C LEU A 137 -9.00 2.21 11.63
N ILE A 138 -9.92 1.31 11.28
CA ILE A 138 -11.33 1.66 11.03
C ILE A 138 -11.96 2.20 12.31
N PHE A 139 -11.75 1.52 13.44
CA PHE A 139 -12.31 1.92 14.72
C PHE A 139 -11.82 3.30 15.17
N THR A 140 -10.53 3.59 14.97
CA THR A 140 -9.97 4.92 15.27
C THR A 140 -10.50 6.00 14.35
N ASP A 141 -10.70 5.75 13.05
CA ASP A 141 -11.31 6.70 12.10
C ASP A 141 -12.77 7.03 12.47
N GLU A 142 -13.57 6.00 12.78
CA GLU A 142 -14.96 6.13 13.29
C GLU A 142 -15.01 6.96 14.58
N PHE A 143 -14.15 6.64 15.56
CA PHE A 143 -14.12 7.36 16.83
C PHE A 143 -13.71 8.83 16.67
N LEU A 144 -12.76 9.10 15.79
CA LEU A 144 -12.27 10.46 15.53
C LEU A 144 -13.31 11.29 14.76
N LYS A 145 -14.06 10.68 13.83
CA LYS A 145 -15.23 11.30 13.19
C LYS A 145 -16.34 11.60 14.20
N PHE A 146 -16.67 10.65 15.06
CA PHE A 146 -17.70 10.81 16.09
C PHE A 146 -17.35 11.93 17.10
N GLY A 147 -16.06 12.10 17.43
CA GLY A 147 -15.58 13.21 18.24
C GLY A 147 -15.64 14.57 17.53
N ASN A 148 -15.48 14.59 16.20
CA ASN A 148 -15.48 15.82 15.41
C ASN A 148 -16.90 16.29 15.05
N ASP A 149 -17.86 15.38 14.87
CA ASP A 149 -19.28 15.73 14.67
C ASP A 149 -19.90 16.39 15.91
N ARG A 150 -19.40 16.07 17.11
CA ARG A 150 -19.78 16.79 18.35
C ARG A 150 -19.32 18.25 18.40
N LYS A 151 -18.34 18.66 17.57
CA LYS A 151 -17.80 20.03 17.53
C LYS A 151 -18.38 20.87 16.38
N ARG A 152 -19.18 20.30 15.50
CA ARG A 152 -19.91 21.09 14.50
C ARG A 152 -21.17 21.65 15.16
N PRO A 153 -21.29 22.97 15.39
CA PRO A 153 -22.61 23.51 15.67
C PRO A 153 -23.49 23.15 14.48
N VAL A 154 -24.63 22.53 14.76
CA VAL A 154 -25.70 22.34 13.79
C VAL A 154 -26.14 23.74 13.39
N LEU A 155 -25.57 24.30 12.31
CA LEU A 155 -26.17 25.47 11.69
C LEU A 155 -27.53 24.99 11.19
N PRO A 156 -28.64 25.57 11.66
CA PRO A 156 -29.93 25.26 11.07
C PRO A 156 -29.84 25.64 9.60
N SER A 157 -30.12 24.67 8.73
CA SER A 157 -30.37 24.91 7.32
C SER A 157 -31.59 25.83 7.24
N PHE A 158 -31.37 27.14 7.18
CA PHE A 158 -32.39 28.07 6.76
C PHE A 158 -32.65 27.80 5.28
N LYS A 159 -33.71 27.02 5.03
CA LYS A 159 -34.47 27.11 3.79
C LYS A 159 -35.31 28.38 3.87
N PHE A 160 -34.98 29.38 3.06
CA PHE A 160 -35.93 30.26 2.39
C PHE A 160 -35.31 30.70 1.06
#